data_AF-A0A0J5QE15-F1
#
_entry.id   AF-A0A0J5QE15-F1
#
_cell.length_a   1.000
_cell.length_b   1.000
_cell.length_c   1.000
_cell.angle_alpha   90.00
_cell.angle_beta   90.00
_cell.angle_gamma   90.00
#
_symmetry.space_group_name_H-M   'P 1'
#
loop_
_entity.id
_entity.type
_entity.pdbx_description
1 polymer ?
#
loop_
_entity_poly.entity_id
_entity_poly.type
_entity_poly.pdbx_seq_one_letter_code
_entity_poly.pdbx_strand_id
1 'polypeptide(L)'
;MDAIIIIASFIGLAALAGIVYPFRPFRKRLYAFLTFFTCFVVVGVAAPKVDTDGITAATAAARAPTEVADGDRIKIPSDPKAMYFVLGIDGRTDGRIEITTRREGPSGTSFAIRLVQCEPLLFGYIADGDSQADLVREPAPEMTELVDGSISDVISKAACATTVAVATPPVRQMASDADATKKAAKQIKLEAELLQAVESGQWTDARTAYRDLIKTGFASEEVKSDLEARMLALVRPLPSSARETNLQGYQFLAEVRPEKAEYIAKIETYEAAIKAARQRAVTSLRTTEDKIEGITWYQHPNAPKYLNSRSTAYLYMGKKGGAGRPWLRMKVQYTGSDWLFVTSVTAWHDGIKESLIAGSFERDNNTSIWEWMDVTPDDDQIEVLRSLATANEAILRFNGDQYHRDVTLSSGDKKAIRDILDAHDALRNGQW
;
A
#
# COMPACT_ATOMS: atom_id res chain seq x y z
N MET A 1 17.59 -31.47 29.02
CA MET A 1 17.27 -31.43 27.58
C MET A 1 17.23 -29.98 27.09
N ASP A 2 16.60 -29.09 27.85
CA ASP A 2 16.42 -27.67 27.50
C ASP A 2 17.71 -26.87 27.27
N ALA A 3 18.76 -27.08 28.08
CA ALA A 3 20.03 -26.38 27.90
C ALA A 3 20.72 -26.71 26.55
N ILE A 4 20.56 -27.96 26.07
CA ILE A 4 21.17 -28.41 24.80
C ILE A 4 20.42 -27.80 23.62
N ILE A 5 19.09 -27.70 23.70
CA ILE A 5 18.24 -27.08 22.66
C ILE A 5 18.55 -25.58 22.57
N ILE A 6 18.69 -24.90 23.70
CA ILE A 6 19.01 -23.46 23.75
C ILE A 6 20.40 -23.21 23.14
N ILE A 7 21.41 -23.98 23.54
CA ILE A 7 22.78 -23.85 22.99
C ILE A 7 22.80 -24.16 21.49
N ALA A 8 22.11 -25.21 21.04
CA ALA A 8 22.02 -25.56 19.62
C ALA A 8 21.30 -24.47 18.80
N SER A 9 20.29 -23.82 19.38
CA SER A 9 19.55 -22.72 18.74
C SER A 9 20.42 -21.47 18.56
N PHE A 10 21.19 -21.11 19.59
CA PHE A 10 22.13 -19.97 19.51
C PHE A 10 23.28 -20.23 18.53
N ILE A 11 23.84 -21.45 18.51
CA ILE A 11 24.89 -21.83 17.56
C ILE A 11 24.34 -21.87 16.12
N GLY A 12 23.10 -22.34 15.94
CA GLY A 12 22.40 -22.30 14.65
C GLY A 12 22.23 -20.86 14.14
N LEU A 13 21.78 -19.93 14.99
CA LEU A 13 21.64 -18.51 14.64
C LEU A 13 22.98 -17.87 14.25
N ALA A 14 24.05 -18.17 14.98
CA ALA A 14 25.40 -17.69 14.65
C ALA A 14 25.94 -18.29 13.34
N ALA A 15 25.63 -19.56 13.05
CA ALA A 15 26.00 -20.23 11.81
C ALA A 15 25.21 -19.66 10.61
N LEU A 16 23.94 -19.33 10.78
CA LEU A 16 23.12 -18.66 9.76
C LEU A 16 23.72 -17.30 9.37
N ALA A 17 24.13 -16.51 10.36
CA ALA A 17 24.83 -15.24 10.12
C ALA A 17 26.14 -15.43 9.35
N GLY A 18 26.86 -16.53 9.59
CA GLY A 18 28.10 -16.91 8.88
C GLY A 18 27.89 -17.36 7.42
N ILE A 19 26.67 -17.75 7.03
CA ILE A 19 26.31 -18.06 5.63
C ILE A 19 26.11 -16.77 4.84
N VAL A 20 25.45 -15.78 5.45
CA VAL A 20 25.11 -14.49 4.83
C VAL A 20 26.32 -13.54 4.81
N TYR A 21 27.11 -13.52 5.89
CA TYR A 21 28.29 -12.66 6.04
C TYR A 21 29.55 -13.49 6.36
N PRO A 22 30.65 -13.37 5.59
CA PRO A 22 31.88 -14.07 5.93
C PRO A 22 32.51 -13.47 7.20
N PHE A 23 32.27 -14.09 8.35
CA PHE A 23 32.79 -13.67 9.66
C PHE A 23 33.90 -14.63 10.15
N ARG A 24 34.84 -14.11 10.97
CA ARG A 24 36.08 -14.81 11.38
C ARG A 24 35.94 -16.21 12.01
N PRO A 25 34.87 -16.62 12.75
CA PRO A 25 34.82 -17.97 13.32
C PRO A 25 34.62 -19.08 12.29
N PHE A 26 34.11 -18.78 11.08
CA PHE A 26 33.84 -19.76 10.04
C PHE A 26 34.69 -19.48 8.80
N ARG A 27 35.88 -20.09 8.74
CA ARG A 27 36.88 -19.89 7.66
C ARG A 27 36.35 -20.15 6.24
N LYS A 28 35.27 -20.92 6.08
CA LYS A 28 34.59 -21.20 4.79
C LYS A 28 33.08 -21.26 5.00
N ARG A 29 32.29 -20.71 4.06
CA ARG A 29 30.82 -20.72 4.08
C ARG A 29 30.22 -22.14 4.19
N LEU A 30 30.91 -23.15 3.64
CA LEU A 30 30.51 -24.54 3.74
C LEU A 30 30.44 -25.06 5.20
N TYR A 31 31.34 -24.59 6.07
CA TYR A 31 31.33 -24.99 7.49
C TYR A 31 30.20 -24.32 8.27
N ALA A 32 29.85 -23.08 7.93
CA ALA A 32 28.67 -22.41 8.49
C ALA A 32 27.39 -23.13 8.08
N PHE A 33 27.28 -23.56 6.81
CA PHE A 33 26.15 -24.33 6.31
C PHE A 33 25.99 -25.69 7.00
N LEU A 34 27.08 -26.47 7.13
CA LEU A 34 27.06 -27.75 7.83
C LEU A 34 26.69 -27.59 9.31
N THR A 35 27.21 -26.55 9.97
CA THR A 35 26.92 -26.28 11.39
C THR A 35 25.44 -25.90 11.58
N PHE A 36 24.89 -25.04 10.71
CA PHE A 36 23.47 -24.68 10.74
C PHE A 36 22.55 -25.90 10.58
N PHE A 37 22.84 -26.74 9.59
CA PHE A 37 22.03 -27.94 9.32
C PHE A 37 22.07 -28.94 10.47
N THR A 38 23.25 -29.11 11.09
CA THR A 38 23.42 -30.03 12.24
C THR A 38 22.64 -29.53 13.46
N CYS A 39 22.67 -28.22 13.74
CA CYS A 39 21.86 -27.62 14.82
C CYS A 39 20.36 -27.76 14.56
N PHE A 40 19.91 -27.61 13.31
CA PHE A 40 18.51 -27.76 12.93
C PHE A 40 17.99 -29.18 13.15
N VAL A 41 18.79 -30.20 12.80
CA VAL A 41 18.46 -31.61 13.05
C VAL A 41 18.40 -31.92 14.55
N VAL A 42 19.35 -31.41 15.34
CA VAL A 42 19.36 -31.62 16.81
C VAL A 42 18.12 -31.01 17.47
N VAL A 43 17.70 -29.81 17.05
CA VAL A 43 16.48 -29.18 17.56
C VAL A 43 15.23 -29.95 17.11
N GLY A 44 15.19 -30.42 15.86
CA GLY A 44 14.05 -31.18 15.32
C GLY A 44 13.84 -32.55 15.98
N VAL A 45 14.90 -33.22 16.41
CA VAL A 45 14.83 -34.53 17.07
C VAL A 45 14.55 -34.41 18.57
N ALA A 46 15.00 -33.33 19.22
CA ALA A 46 14.89 -33.14 20.67
C ALA A 46 13.69 -32.29 21.12
N ALA A 47 12.91 -31.72 20.20
CA ALA A 47 11.72 -30.95 20.53
C ALA A 47 10.64 -31.84 21.17
N PRO A 48 10.05 -31.44 22.31
CA PRO A 48 8.96 -32.18 22.92
C PRO A 48 7.73 -32.20 21.99
N LYS A 49 7.11 -33.38 21.85
CA LYS A 49 5.83 -33.51 21.15
C LYS A 49 4.79 -32.66 21.88
N VAL A 50 4.11 -31.80 21.14
CA VAL A 50 2.97 -31.02 21.64
C VAL A 50 1.79 -31.99 21.77
N ASP A 51 1.34 -32.25 23.01
CA ASP A 51 0.13 -33.03 23.27
C ASP A 51 -1.10 -32.25 22.80
N THR A 52 -1.81 -32.79 21.82
CA THR A 52 -3.05 -32.26 21.24
C THR A 52 -4.31 -32.82 21.89
N ASP A 53 -4.23 -33.19 23.18
CA ASP A 53 -5.38 -33.70 23.93
C ASP A 53 -6.17 -32.52 24.51
N GLY A 54 -6.94 -31.85 23.65
CA GLY A 54 -7.78 -30.72 24.08
C GLY A 54 -8.82 -30.22 23.08
N ILE A 55 -8.93 -30.79 21.88
CA ILE A 55 -9.91 -30.33 20.87
C ILE A 55 -10.60 -31.52 20.20
N THR A 56 -11.32 -32.35 20.95
CA THR A 56 -12.38 -33.22 20.41
C THR A 56 -13.26 -33.75 21.54
N ALA A 57 -14.28 -32.99 21.94
CA ALA A 57 -15.45 -33.54 22.63
C ALA A 57 -16.57 -32.50 22.71
N ALA A 58 -17.32 -32.30 21.61
CA ALA A 58 -18.70 -31.81 21.68
C ALA A 58 -19.44 -32.06 20.36
N THR A 59 -19.71 -33.32 20.04
CA THR A 59 -20.83 -33.68 19.16
C THR A 59 -21.34 -35.07 19.56
N ALA A 60 -22.51 -35.10 20.17
CA ALA A 60 -23.58 -36.09 19.97
C ALA A 60 -24.55 -36.07 21.16
N ALA A 61 -25.49 -35.12 21.13
CA ALA A 61 -26.81 -35.36 21.71
C ALA A 61 -27.81 -35.19 20.57
N ALA A 62 -28.21 -36.33 20.01
CA ALA A 62 -29.36 -36.43 19.13
C ALA A 62 -30.58 -35.88 19.86
N ARG A 63 -31.22 -34.84 19.30
CA ARG A 63 -32.55 -34.41 19.68
C ARG A 63 -33.50 -34.85 18.57
N ALA A 64 -34.52 -35.60 18.96
CA ALA A 64 -35.62 -36.06 18.13
C ALA A 64 -36.27 -34.90 17.35
N PRO A 65 -36.92 -35.16 16.20
CA PRO A 65 -37.36 -34.12 15.28
C PRO A 65 -38.46 -33.29 15.93
N THR A 66 -38.22 -31.98 16.04
CA THR A 66 -39.23 -31.03 16.49
C THR A 66 -40.26 -30.83 15.37
N GLU A 67 -41.51 -30.96 15.78
CA GLU A 67 -42.74 -30.85 15.01
C GLU A 67 -42.79 -29.56 14.16
N VAL A 68 -43.21 -29.72 12.90
CA VAL A 68 -43.26 -28.67 11.89
C VAL A 68 -44.43 -27.73 12.18
N ALA A 69 -44.17 -26.43 12.26
CA ALA A 69 -45.23 -25.42 12.34
C ALA A 69 -46.12 -25.50 11.09
N ASP A 70 -47.42 -25.63 11.28
CA ASP A 70 -48.41 -25.70 10.22
C ASP A 70 -48.56 -24.30 9.60
N GLY A 71 -47.98 -24.13 8.42
CA GLY A 71 -48.03 -22.89 7.64
C GLY A 71 -49.33 -22.76 6.86
N ASP A 72 -49.61 -21.56 6.34
CA ASP A 72 -50.82 -21.32 5.54
C ASP A 72 -50.82 -22.20 4.28
N ARG A 73 -51.90 -22.95 4.08
CA ARG A 73 -52.03 -23.90 2.96
C ARG A 73 -52.44 -23.19 1.68
N ILE A 74 -51.67 -23.40 0.62
CA ILE A 74 -51.98 -22.89 -0.73
C ILE A 74 -52.41 -24.04 -1.64
N LYS A 75 -53.53 -23.85 -2.34
CA LYS A 75 -53.99 -24.78 -3.38
C LYS A 75 -53.35 -24.40 -4.72
N ILE A 76 -52.64 -25.35 -5.33
CA ILE A 76 -51.99 -25.16 -6.63
C ILE A 76 -52.71 -25.99 -7.70
N PRO A 77 -53.44 -25.36 -8.65
CA PRO A 77 -54.20 -26.08 -9.66
C PRO A 77 -53.35 -26.96 -10.60
N SER A 78 -52.12 -26.54 -10.89
CA SER A 78 -51.17 -27.26 -11.75
C SER A 78 -50.52 -28.48 -11.08
N ASP A 79 -50.64 -28.64 -9.76
CA ASP A 79 -50.17 -29.83 -9.03
C ASP A 79 -51.24 -30.33 -8.03
N PRO A 80 -52.34 -30.93 -8.53
CA PRO A 80 -53.48 -31.30 -7.69
C PRO A 80 -53.20 -32.50 -6.76
N LYS A 81 -52.07 -33.20 -6.96
CA LYS A 81 -51.69 -34.38 -6.15
C LYS A 81 -50.79 -34.01 -4.97
N ALA A 82 -50.33 -32.76 -4.88
CA ALA A 82 -49.49 -32.29 -3.80
C ALA A 82 -50.17 -31.18 -2.99
N MET A 83 -49.71 -31.01 -1.76
CA MET A 83 -50.10 -29.95 -0.85
C MET A 83 -48.92 -29.00 -0.67
N TYR A 84 -49.19 -27.70 -0.66
CA TYR A 84 -48.20 -26.67 -0.45
C TYR A 84 -48.52 -25.89 0.81
N PHE A 85 -47.49 -25.67 1.63
CA PHE A 85 -47.55 -24.95 2.90
C PHE A 85 -46.55 -23.81 2.85
N VAL A 86 -46.98 -22.61 3.22
CA VAL A 86 -46.11 -21.45 3.38
C VAL A 86 -45.51 -21.47 4.77
N LEU A 87 -44.20 -21.69 4.87
CA LEU A 87 -43.49 -21.74 6.15
C LEU A 87 -43.04 -20.35 6.61
N GLY A 88 -42.84 -19.41 5.68
CA GLY A 88 -42.43 -18.04 5.99
C GLY A 88 -42.49 -17.14 4.77
N ILE A 89 -42.78 -15.86 5.01
CA ILE A 89 -42.73 -14.78 4.02
C ILE A 89 -41.94 -13.64 4.65
N ASP A 90 -40.78 -13.35 4.08
CA ASP A 90 -39.88 -12.32 4.57
C ASP A 90 -39.70 -11.23 3.50
N GLY A 91 -40.01 -9.98 3.87
CA GLY A 91 -39.70 -8.84 3.01
C GLY A 91 -38.21 -8.53 3.05
N ARG A 92 -37.60 -8.33 1.89
CA ARG A 92 -36.22 -7.84 1.76
C ARG A 92 -36.20 -6.33 1.64
N THR A 93 -35.06 -5.74 2.02
CA THR A 93 -34.81 -4.29 1.95
C THR A 93 -34.78 -3.75 0.51
N ASP A 94 -34.63 -4.64 -0.49
CA ASP A 94 -34.67 -4.33 -1.92
C ASP A 94 -36.10 -4.32 -2.50
N GLY A 95 -37.13 -4.51 -1.66
CA GLY A 95 -38.54 -4.54 -2.07
C GLY A 95 -39.00 -5.87 -2.66
N ARG A 96 -38.14 -6.89 -2.67
CA ARG A 96 -38.49 -8.27 -3.06
C ARG A 96 -38.90 -9.08 -1.83
N ILE A 97 -39.54 -10.22 -2.07
CA ILE A 97 -40.08 -11.08 -1.03
C ILE A 97 -39.39 -12.43 -1.11
N GLU A 98 -38.90 -12.94 0.00
CA GLU A 98 -38.52 -14.34 0.13
C GLU A 98 -39.70 -15.14 0.66
N ILE A 99 -40.14 -16.14 -0.09
CA ILE A 99 -41.18 -17.07 0.37
C ILE A 99 -40.57 -18.46 0.52
N THR A 100 -40.67 -18.99 1.73
CA THR A 100 -40.26 -20.36 2.07
C THR A 100 -41.49 -21.25 2.06
N THR A 101 -41.45 -22.30 1.24
CA THR A 101 -42.56 -23.24 1.10
C THR A 101 -42.12 -24.67 1.30
N ARG A 102 -43.01 -25.49 1.85
CA ARG A 102 -42.92 -26.95 1.85
C ARG A 102 -43.97 -27.54 0.93
N ARG A 103 -43.57 -28.45 0.06
CA ARG A 103 -44.46 -29.27 -0.77
C ARG A 103 -44.48 -30.70 -0.23
N GLU A 104 -45.67 -31.26 -0.06
CA GLU A 104 -45.89 -32.66 0.31
C GLU A 104 -46.70 -33.35 -0.78
N GLY A 105 -46.11 -34.33 -1.46
CA GLY A 105 -46.79 -35.06 -2.54
C GLY A 105 -46.37 -36.53 -2.63
N PRO A 106 -46.86 -37.28 -3.62
CA PRO A 106 -46.56 -38.72 -3.77
C PRO A 106 -45.07 -39.03 -3.94
N SER A 107 -44.29 -38.05 -4.41
CA SER A 107 -42.84 -38.16 -4.61
C SER A 107 -42.03 -37.80 -3.37
N GLY A 108 -42.67 -37.50 -2.24
CA GLY A 108 -42.02 -37.08 -0.99
C GLY A 108 -42.23 -35.60 -0.68
N THR A 109 -41.45 -35.13 0.30
CA THR A 109 -41.48 -33.75 0.81
C THR A 109 -40.30 -32.98 0.23
N SER A 110 -40.55 -31.73 -0.17
CA SER A 110 -39.49 -30.82 -0.66
C SER A 110 -39.69 -29.42 -0.09
N PHE A 111 -38.59 -28.69 0.06
CA PHE A 111 -38.53 -27.34 0.56
C PHE A 111 -37.95 -26.43 -0.52
N ALA A 112 -38.44 -25.20 -0.59
CA ALA A 112 -37.92 -24.21 -1.51
C ALA A 112 -38.01 -22.81 -0.90
N ILE A 113 -36.97 -22.01 -1.12
CA ILE A 113 -36.93 -20.58 -0.84
C ILE A 113 -36.91 -19.87 -2.19
N ARG A 114 -37.91 -19.03 -2.45
CA ARG A 114 -38.03 -18.27 -3.69
C ARG A 114 -37.91 -16.78 -3.42
N LEU A 115 -37.19 -16.08 -4.28
CA LEU A 115 -37.18 -14.62 -4.36
C LEU A 115 -38.27 -14.17 -5.33
N VAL A 116 -39.13 -13.27 -4.91
CA VAL A 116 -40.28 -12.78 -5.68
C VAL A 116 -40.22 -11.26 -5.79
N GLN A 117 -40.36 -10.75 -7.01
CA GLN A 117 -40.57 -9.32 -7.27
C GLN A 117 -42.03 -9.15 -7.71
N CYS A 118 -42.79 -8.27 -7.07
CA CYS A 118 -44.24 -8.16 -7.34
C CYS A 118 -44.57 -7.31 -8.58
N GLU A 119 -43.65 -6.43 -9.02
CA GLU A 119 -43.86 -5.59 -10.21
C GLU A 119 -42.54 -5.35 -10.99
N PRO A 120 -42.45 -5.77 -12.27
CA PRO A 120 -43.26 -6.85 -12.86
C PRO A 120 -43.12 -8.14 -12.04
N LEU A 121 -44.11 -9.03 -12.14
CA LEU A 121 -44.14 -10.27 -11.38
C LEU A 121 -43.04 -11.24 -11.88
N LEU A 122 -41.92 -11.30 -11.14
CA LEU A 122 -40.76 -12.13 -11.45
C LEU A 122 -40.41 -13.03 -10.27
N PHE A 123 -39.79 -14.18 -10.54
CA PHE A 123 -39.34 -15.08 -9.49
C PHE A 123 -37.96 -15.70 -9.77
N GLY A 124 -37.26 -16.10 -8.72
CA GLY A 124 -36.01 -16.88 -8.78
C GLY A 124 -35.90 -17.85 -7.60
N TYR A 125 -35.20 -18.96 -7.78
CA TYR A 125 -34.96 -19.94 -6.70
C TYR A 125 -33.71 -19.56 -5.93
N ILE A 126 -33.85 -19.22 -4.64
CA ILE A 126 -32.70 -19.02 -3.75
C ILE A 126 -32.15 -20.37 -3.30
N ALA A 127 -33.03 -21.32 -2.99
CA ALA A 127 -32.65 -22.66 -2.57
C ALA A 127 -33.80 -23.63 -2.80
N ASP A 128 -33.49 -24.89 -3.08
CA ASP A 128 -34.41 -26.02 -3.07
C ASP A 128 -33.72 -27.29 -2.55
N GLY A 129 -34.50 -28.21 -1.98
CA GLY A 129 -33.97 -29.45 -1.44
C GLY A 129 -35.04 -30.34 -0.80
N ASP A 130 -34.69 -31.59 -0.53
CA ASP A 130 -35.61 -32.58 0.05
C ASP A 130 -35.77 -32.43 1.57
N SER A 131 -34.89 -31.66 2.23
CA SER A 131 -35.01 -31.28 3.64
C SER A 131 -34.59 -29.84 3.89
N GLN A 132 -35.04 -29.25 5.02
CA GLN A 132 -34.65 -27.88 5.42
C GLN A 132 -33.14 -27.73 5.67
N ALA A 133 -32.45 -28.83 6.02
CA ALA A 133 -31.00 -28.84 6.22
C ALA A 133 -30.20 -28.85 4.91
N ASP A 134 -30.83 -29.26 3.80
CA ASP A 134 -30.20 -29.38 2.49
C ASP A 134 -30.30 -28.09 1.64
N LEU A 135 -30.91 -27.03 2.20
CA LEU A 135 -31.09 -25.75 1.50
C LEU A 135 -29.77 -24.98 1.39
N VAL A 136 -29.09 -25.12 0.26
CA VAL A 136 -27.94 -24.30 -0.11
C VAL A 136 -28.43 -23.02 -0.78
N ARG A 137 -28.13 -21.86 -0.17
CA ARG A 137 -28.64 -20.56 -0.63
C ARG A 137 -27.75 -19.95 -1.70
N GLU A 138 -28.35 -19.61 -2.84
CA GLU A 138 -27.74 -18.79 -3.89
C GLU A 138 -27.89 -17.29 -3.56
N PRO A 139 -26.79 -16.50 -3.61
CA PRO A 139 -26.82 -15.10 -3.19
C PRO A 139 -27.53 -14.17 -4.19
N ALA A 140 -27.65 -14.56 -5.46
CA ALA A 140 -28.27 -13.76 -6.52
C ALA A 140 -28.91 -14.67 -7.58
N PRO A 141 -30.10 -15.23 -7.33
CA PRO A 141 -30.73 -16.14 -8.27
C PRO A 141 -31.15 -15.41 -9.54
N GLU A 142 -31.10 -16.12 -10.67
CA GLU A 142 -31.63 -15.61 -11.94
C GLU A 142 -33.14 -15.42 -11.82
N MET A 143 -33.62 -14.22 -12.18
CA MET A 143 -35.04 -13.86 -12.12
C MET A 143 -35.69 -14.15 -13.46
N THR A 144 -36.80 -14.87 -13.45
CA THR A 144 -37.52 -15.30 -14.64
C THR A 144 -38.99 -14.86 -14.60
N GLU A 145 -39.58 -14.69 -15.78
CA GLU A 145 -41.01 -14.42 -15.92
C GLU A 145 -41.83 -15.66 -15.56
N LEU A 146 -43.00 -15.42 -14.97
CA LEU A 146 -43.89 -16.47 -14.53
C LEU A 146 -44.86 -16.88 -15.64
N VAL A 147 -45.04 -18.19 -15.79
CA VAL A 147 -46.12 -18.75 -16.59
C VAL A 147 -47.39 -18.79 -15.74
N ASP A 148 -48.47 -18.19 -16.24
CA ASP A 148 -49.76 -18.13 -15.54
C ASP A 148 -50.27 -19.52 -15.15
N GLY A 149 -50.67 -19.68 -13.88
CA GLY A 149 -51.16 -20.95 -13.33
C GLY A 149 -50.07 -21.96 -12.94
N SER A 150 -48.79 -21.66 -13.15
CA SER A 150 -47.68 -22.49 -12.65
C SER A 150 -47.59 -22.47 -11.11
N ILE A 151 -46.88 -23.46 -10.54
CA ILE A 151 -46.62 -23.53 -9.09
C ILE A 151 -46.02 -22.21 -8.58
N SER A 152 -44.98 -21.72 -9.26
CA SER A 152 -44.29 -20.49 -8.91
C SER A 152 -45.17 -19.25 -9.09
N ASP A 153 -46.12 -19.26 -10.02
CA ASP A 153 -47.04 -18.15 -10.25
C ASP A 153 -48.03 -18.01 -9.10
N VAL A 154 -48.64 -19.12 -8.70
CA VAL A 154 -49.58 -19.16 -7.56
C VAL A 154 -48.88 -18.78 -6.25
N ILE A 155 -47.68 -19.30 -6.02
CA ILE A 155 -46.89 -19.01 -4.81
C ILE A 155 -46.44 -17.54 -4.80
N SER A 156 -45.98 -17.00 -5.93
CA SER A 156 -45.56 -15.59 -6.03
C SER A 156 -46.73 -14.62 -5.86
N LYS A 157 -47.90 -14.91 -6.46
CA LYS A 157 -49.12 -14.13 -6.27
C LYS A 157 -49.59 -14.15 -4.81
N ALA A 158 -49.52 -15.30 -4.15
CA ALA A 158 -49.85 -15.42 -2.73
C ALA A 158 -48.88 -14.60 -1.85
N ALA A 159 -47.58 -14.67 -2.14
CA ALA A 159 -46.55 -13.87 -1.45
C ALA A 159 -46.83 -12.37 -1.55
N CYS A 160 -47.14 -11.89 -2.77
CA CYS A 160 -47.44 -10.48 -3.04
C CYS A 160 -48.80 -10.04 -2.46
N ALA A 161 -49.80 -10.92 -2.37
CA ALA A 161 -51.11 -10.60 -1.80
C ALA A 161 -51.06 -10.38 -0.29
N THR A 162 -50.22 -11.13 0.44
CA THR A 162 -50.04 -10.98 1.89
C THR A 162 -49.41 -9.64 2.26
N THR A 163 -48.59 -9.06 1.38
CA THR A 163 -47.94 -7.75 1.59
C THR A 163 -48.81 -6.54 1.26
N VAL A 164 -49.95 -6.70 0.57
CA VAL A 164 -50.91 -5.60 0.32
C VAL A 164 -51.79 -5.33 1.55
N ALA A 165 -51.87 -6.26 2.50
CA ALA A 165 -52.69 -6.13 3.72
C ALA A 165 -51.90 -5.67 4.97
N VAL A 166 -50.56 -5.64 4.91
CA VAL A 166 -49.77 -4.99 5.96
C VAL A 166 -49.60 -3.54 5.55
N ALA A 167 -50.45 -2.71 6.17
CA ALA A 167 -50.42 -1.27 6.19
C ALA A 167 -49.06 -0.68 5.81
N THR A 168 -49.11 0.19 4.79
CA THR A 168 -48.18 1.28 4.53
C THR A 168 -47.27 1.56 5.74
N PRO A 169 -45.99 1.14 5.71
CA PRO A 169 -45.03 1.73 6.63
C PRO A 169 -45.08 3.23 6.35
N PRO A 170 -45.06 4.12 7.35
CA PRO A 170 -44.97 5.53 7.07
C PRO A 170 -43.79 5.72 6.12
N VAL A 171 -43.97 6.43 5.00
CA VAL A 171 -42.97 6.70 3.94
C VAL A 171 -41.59 7.11 4.50
N ARG A 172 -41.56 7.54 5.76
CA ARG A 172 -40.39 7.81 6.59
C ARG A 172 -39.47 6.60 6.88
N GLN A 173 -39.97 5.37 6.93
CA GLN A 173 -39.22 4.18 7.39
C GLN A 173 -38.50 3.44 6.24
N MET A 174 -39.07 3.39 5.03
CA MET A 174 -38.40 2.80 3.86
C MET A 174 -37.29 3.71 3.30
N ALA A 175 -37.47 5.03 3.36
CA ALA A 175 -36.42 5.98 3.03
C ALA A 175 -35.22 5.87 4.00
N SER A 176 -35.48 5.62 5.30
CA SER A 176 -34.40 5.46 6.27
C SER A 176 -33.59 4.18 6.08
N ASP A 177 -34.22 3.09 5.64
CA ASP A 177 -33.53 1.79 5.48
C ASP A 177 -32.70 1.74 4.18
N ALA A 178 -33.21 2.35 3.09
CA ALA A 178 -32.45 2.52 1.85
C ALA A 178 -31.28 3.51 2.01
N ASP A 179 -31.49 4.60 2.76
CA ASP A 179 -30.42 5.54 3.09
C ASP A 179 -29.40 4.93 4.05
N ALA A 180 -29.83 4.09 5.01
CA ALA A 180 -28.92 3.34 5.88
C ALA A 180 -28.05 2.35 5.08
N THR A 181 -28.64 1.65 4.11
CA THR A 181 -27.92 0.69 3.25
C THR A 181 -26.90 1.40 2.36
N LYS A 182 -27.28 2.53 1.75
CA LYS A 182 -26.36 3.38 0.97
C LYS A 182 -25.25 3.97 1.83
N LYS A 183 -25.58 4.39 3.05
CA LYS A 183 -24.63 4.92 4.04
C LYS A 183 -23.62 3.84 4.44
N ALA A 184 -24.06 2.62 4.71
CA ALA A 184 -23.20 1.48 5.03
C ALA A 184 -22.27 1.10 3.87
N ALA A 185 -22.80 1.00 2.64
CA ALA A 185 -21.99 0.73 1.45
C ALA A 185 -20.92 1.82 1.21
N LYS A 186 -21.30 3.09 1.43
CA LYS A 186 -20.37 4.22 1.33
C LYS A 186 -19.29 4.16 2.40
N GLN A 187 -19.64 3.79 3.63
CA GLN A 187 -18.70 3.62 4.73
C GLN A 187 -17.67 2.52 4.40
N ILE A 188 -18.12 1.33 4.02
CA ILE A 188 -17.25 0.21 3.64
C ILE A 188 -16.27 0.62 2.53
N LYS A 189 -16.75 1.32 1.51
CA LYS A 189 -15.91 1.79 0.41
C LYS A 189 -14.82 2.76 0.90
N LEU A 190 -15.19 3.77 1.69
CA LEU A 190 -14.24 4.78 2.17
C LEU A 190 -13.21 4.17 3.14
N GLU A 191 -13.63 3.25 4.01
CA GLU A 191 -12.72 2.53 4.90
C GLU A 191 -11.76 1.64 4.11
N ALA A 192 -12.22 0.94 3.06
CA ALA A 192 -11.36 0.13 2.20
C ALA A 192 -10.32 0.97 1.46
N GLU A 193 -10.71 2.11 0.89
CA GLU A 193 -9.80 3.05 0.22
C GLU A 193 -8.74 3.59 1.19
N LEU A 194 -9.16 3.95 2.41
CA LEU A 194 -8.26 4.39 3.47
C LEU A 194 -7.25 3.29 3.85
N LEU A 195 -7.72 2.07 4.10
CA LEU A 195 -6.87 0.96 4.51
C LEU A 195 -5.87 0.59 3.41
N GLN A 196 -6.30 0.59 2.15
CA GLN A 196 -5.41 0.36 1.02
C GLN A 196 -4.28 1.40 0.95
N ALA A 197 -4.61 2.68 1.16
CA ALA A 197 -3.61 3.76 1.18
C ALA A 197 -2.63 3.64 2.36
N VAL A 198 -3.11 3.19 3.53
CA VAL A 198 -2.25 2.92 4.71
C VAL A 198 -1.31 1.76 4.43
N GLU A 199 -1.83 0.63 3.96
CA GLU A 199 -1.06 -0.60 3.74
C GLU A 199 -0.01 -0.45 2.64
N SER A 200 -0.27 0.43 1.66
CA SER A 200 0.70 0.81 0.62
C SER A 200 1.71 1.89 1.05
N GLY A 201 1.59 2.44 2.28
CA GLY A 201 2.47 3.50 2.79
C GLY A 201 2.25 4.86 2.13
N GLN A 202 1.14 5.06 1.42
CA GLN A 202 0.76 6.32 0.78
C GLN A 202 0.14 7.28 1.80
N TRP A 203 0.96 7.76 2.74
CA TRP A 203 0.48 8.52 3.91
C TRP A 203 -0.32 9.78 3.57
N THR A 204 0.02 10.48 2.48
CA THR A 204 -0.73 11.68 2.04
C THR A 204 -2.13 11.32 1.54
N ASP A 205 -2.24 10.25 0.77
CA ASP A 205 -3.52 9.77 0.24
C ASP A 205 -4.37 9.20 1.37
N ALA A 206 -3.75 8.45 2.29
CA ALA A 206 -4.40 7.92 3.48
C ALA A 206 -4.97 9.03 4.37
N ARG A 207 -4.22 10.11 4.62
CA ARG A 207 -4.73 11.29 5.35
C ARG A 207 -5.91 11.95 4.66
N THR A 208 -5.87 12.03 3.32
CA THR A 208 -6.96 12.60 2.52
C THR A 208 -8.22 11.75 2.65
N ALA A 209 -8.09 10.43 2.47
CA ALA A 209 -9.18 9.47 2.66
C ALA A 209 -9.76 9.52 4.09
N TYR A 210 -8.91 9.64 5.12
CA TYR A 210 -9.35 9.75 6.50
C TYR A 210 -10.13 11.05 6.76
N ARG A 211 -9.71 12.18 6.19
CA ARG A 211 -10.48 13.43 6.29
C ARG A 211 -11.85 13.31 5.66
N ASP A 212 -11.97 12.58 4.55
CA ASP A 212 -13.26 12.33 3.92
C ASP A 212 -14.14 11.42 4.78
N LEU A 213 -13.54 10.43 5.46
CA LEU A 213 -14.22 9.60 6.45
C LEU A 213 -14.72 10.40 7.69
N ILE A 214 -13.94 11.39 8.14
CA ILE A 214 -14.37 12.32 9.19
C ILE A 214 -15.56 13.16 8.72
N LYS A 215 -15.50 13.73 7.50
CA LYS A 215 -16.58 14.57 6.95
C LYS A 215 -17.90 13.82 6.84
N THR A 216 -17.87 12.51 6.61
CA THR A 216 -19.08 11.66 6.55
C THR A 216 -19.56 11.20 7.93
N GLY A 217 -18.78 11.44 9.00
CA GLY A 217 -19.07 10.97 10.35
C GLY A 217 -18.87 9.46 10.53
N PHE A 218 -18.06 8.83 9.68
CA PHE A 218 -17.79 7.38 9.73
C PHE A 218 -16.54 7.02 10.55
N ALA A 219 -15.75 8.01 10.96
CA ALA A 219 -14.58 7.80 11.82
C ALA A 219 -14.98 7.50 13.29
N SER A 220 -15.52 6.31 13.55
CA SER A 220 -15.84 5.82 14.90
C SER A 220 -14.58 5.52 15.71
N GLU A 221 -14.72 5.31 17.02
CA GLU A 221 -13.56 4.96 17.87
C GLU A 221 -12.95 3.60 17.52
N GLU A 222 -13.78 2.64 17.09
CA GLU A 222 -13.34 1.33 16.61
C GLU A 222 -12.49 1.48 15.35
N VAL A 223 -12.96 2.28 14.37
CA VAL A 223 -12.23 2.55 13.14
C VAL A 223 -10.90 3.23 13.44
N LYS A 224 -10.89 4.25 14.30
CA LYS A 224 -9.65 4.92 14.70
C LYS A 224 -8.70 3.98 15.44
N SER A 225 -9.21 3.02 16.21
CA SER A 225 -8.39 2.08 16.98
C SER A 225 -7.73 1.03 16.09
N ASP A 226 -8.47 0.49 15.14
CA ASP A 226 -7.92 -0.42 14.12
C ASP A 226 -6.88 0.30 13.25
N LEU A 227 -7.21 1.52 12.83
CA LEU A 227 -6.31 2.36 12.02
C LEU A 227 -5.01 2.67 12.76
N GLU A 228 -5.07 3.10 14.02
CA GLU A 228 -3.88 3.36 14.85
C GLU A 228 -3.00 2.10 14.96
N ALA A 229 -3.60 0.93 15.22
CA ALA A 229 -2.86 -0.33 15.35
C ALA A 229 -2.13 -0.70 14.05
N ARG A 230 -2.80 -0.60 12.90
CA ARG A 230 -2.21 -0.85 11.57
C ARG A 230 -1.08 0.11 11.25
N MET A 231 -1.30 1.40 11.50
CA MET A 231 -0.30 2.43 11.25
C MET A 231 0.95 2.23 12.12
N LEU A 232 0.77 1.92 13.41
CA LEU A 232 1.90 1.63 14.30
C LEU A 232 2.71 0.42 13.84
N ALA A 233 2.06 -0.61 13.29
CA ALA A 233 2.75 -1.78 12.74
C ALA A 233 3.64 -1.43 11.53
N LEU A 234 3.30 -0.38 10.78
CA LEU A 234 4.06 0.09 9.63
C LEU A 234 5.13 1.13 10.00
N VAL A 235 4.83 2.04 10.93
CA VAL A 235 5.72 3.16 11.29
C VAL A 235 6.82 2.71 12.24
N ARG A 236 6.52 1.86 13.25
CA ARG A 236 7.52 1.47 14.27
C ARG A 236 8.74 0.72 13.72
N PRO A 237 8.62 -0.16 12.72
CA PRO A 237 9.79 -0.84 12.14
C PRO A 237 10.66 0.05 11.26
N LEU A 238 10.19 1.25 10.89
CA LEU A 238 10.98 2.14 10.03
C LEU A 238 12.27 2.57 10.73
N PRO A 239 13.41 2.55 10.04
CA PRO A 239 14.65 3.05 10.60
C PRO A 239 14.54 4.56 10.84
N SER A 240 15.22 5.08 11.86
CA SER A 240 15.24 6.51 12.18
C SER A 240 15.80 7.39 11.05
N SER A 241 16.51 6.79 10.10
CA SER A 241 16.99 7.44 8.88
C SER A 241 15.89 7.78 7.88
N ALA A 242 14.76 7.04 7.89
CA ALA A 242 13.58 7.32 7.06
C ALA A 242 12.75 8.46 7.67
N ARG A 243 13.37 9.63 7.89
CA ARG A 243 12.83 10.71 8.72
C ARG A 243 11.51 11.25 8.17
N GLU A 244 11.43 11.45 6.86
CA GLU A 244 10.26 11.98 6.17
C GLU A 244 9.08 11.01 6.25
N THR A 245 9.30 9.72 5.99
CA THR A 245 8.27 8.68 6.09
C THR A 245 7.78 8.54 7.54
N ASN A 246 8.71 8.54 8.51
CA ASN A 246 8.35 8.54 9.92
C ASN A 246 7.52 9.78 10.29
N LEU A 247 7.93 10.98 9.87
CA LEU A 247 7.20 12.21 10.11
C LEU A 247 5.77 12.12 9.56
N GLN A 248 5.60 11.70 8.31
CA GLN A 248 4.28 11.57 7.68
C GLN A 248 3.39 10.57 8.42
N GLY A 249 3.93 9.41 8.79
CA GLY A 249 3.21 8.40 9.57
C GLY A 249 2.78 8.91 10.95
N TYR A 250 3.67 9.57 11.68
CA TYR A 250 3.35 10.15 13.00
C TYR A 250 2.41 11.36 12.92
N GLN A 251 2.51 12.19 11.88
CA GLN A 251 1.53 13.25 11.61
C GLN A 251 0.14 12.67 11.38
N PHE A 252 0.04 11.55 10.66
CA PHE A 252 -1.24 10.90 10.49
C PHE A 252 -1.72 10.25 11.80
N LEU A 253 -0.85 9.58 12.57
CA LEU A 253 -1.20 9.04 13.89
C LEU A 253 -1.76 10.12 14.81
N ALA A 254 -1.16 11.31 14.83
CA ALA A 254 -1.65 12.45 15.61
C ALA A 254 -2.99 13.01 15.09
N GLU A 255 -3.30 12.88 13.80
CA GLU A 255 -4.59 13.27 13.24
C GLU A 255 -5.70 12.27 13.61
N VAL A 256 -5.35 10.98 13.73
CA VAL A 256 -6.27 9.92 14.20
C VAL A 256 -6.45 9.98 15.73
N ARG A 257 -5.38 10.28 16.46
CA ARG A 257 -5.28 10.27 17.93
C ARG A 257 -4.66 11.57 18.47
N PRO A 258 -5.37 12.71 18.38
CA PRO A 258 -4.85 14.01 18.81
C PRO A 258 -4.56 14.09 20.31
N GLU A 259 -5.18 13.22 21.12
CA GLU A 259 -4.96 13.12 22.56
C GLU A 259 -3.62 12.45 22.95
N LYS A 260 -2.95 11.77 21.99
CA LYS A 260 -1.69 11.06 22.23
C LYS A 260 -0.49 11.99 22.08
N ALA A 261 -0.06 12.58 23.19
CA ALA A 261 1.11 13.46 23.24
C ALA A 261 2.41 12.81 22.72
N GLU A 262 2.54 11.47 22.80
CA GLU A 262 3.70 10.75 22.23
C GLU A 262 3.86 10.98 20.73
N TYR A 263 2.76 11.02 19.97
CA TYR A 263 2.81 11.22 18.52
C TYR A 263 3.26 12.64 18.17
N ILE A 264 2.80 13.64 18.92
CA ILE A 264 3.26 15.02 18.79
C ILE A 264 4.76 15.12 19.09
N ALA A 265 5.24 14.50 20.18
CA ALA A 265 6.67 14.50 20.50
C ALA A 265 7.53 13.84 19.41
N LYS A 266 7.02 12.78 18.78
CA LYS A 266 7.67 12.14 17.62
C LYS A 266 7.72 13.06 16.41
N ILE A 267 6.61 13.73 16.08
CA ILE A 267 6.55 14.73 15.00
C ILE A 267 7.63 15.80 15.23
N GLU A 268 7.66 16.43 16.41
CA GLU A 268 8.64 17.47 16.75
C GLU A 268 10.09 16.94 16.63
N THR A 269 10.32 15.70 17.06
CA THR A 269 11.64 15.05 16.94
C THR A 269 12.06 14.89 15.48
N TYR A 270 11.17 14.40 14.61
CA TYR A 270 11.50 14.21 13.20
C TYR A 270 11.58 15.55 12.46
N GLU A 271 10.72 16.53 12.76
CA GLU A 271 10.81 17.88 12.20
C GLU A 271 12.13 18.56 12.57
N ALA A 272 12.54 18.48 13.84
CA ALA A 272 13.82 19.00 14.29
C ALA A 272 14.99 18.27 13.62
N ALA A 273 14.90 16.94 13.45
CA ALA A 273 15.93 16.15 12.78
C ALA A 273 16.04 16.47 11.28
N ILE A 274 14.91 16.64 10.58
CA ILE A 274 14.85 17.05 9.17
C ILE A 274 15.39 18.47 9.02
N LYS A 275 14.95 19.40 9.87
CA LYS A 275 15.45 20.78 9.88
C LYS A 275 16.96 20.82 10.12
N ALA A 276 17.45 20.10 11.12
CA ALA A 276 18.89 20.02 11.41
C ALA A 276 19.67 19.38 10.24
N ALA A 277 19.12 18.37 9.57
CA ALA A 277 19.74 17.77 8.39
C ALA A 277 19.83 18.78 7.24
N ARG A 278 18.75 19.52 6.97
CA ARG A 278 18.68 20.58 5.95
C ARG A 278 19.64 21.74 6.26
N GLN A 279 19.68 22.20 7.51
CA GLN A 279 20.64 23.21 7.96
C GLN A 279 22.09 22.76 7.78
N ARG A 280 22.39 21.49 8.11
CA ARG A 280 23.72 20.92 7.89
C ARG A 280 24.05 20.83 6.41
N ALA A 281 23.09 20.44 5.56
CA ALA A 281 23.26 20.41 4.12
C ALA A 281 23.71 21.79 3.62
N VAL A 282 22.99 22.86 4.00
CA VAL A 282 23.33 24.25 3.60
C VAL A 282 24.67 24.72 4.20
N THR A 283 24.89 24.54 5.51
CA THR A 283 26.09 25.07 6.20
C THR A 283 27.37 24.31 5.88
N SER A 284 27.26 23.08 5.36
CA SER A 284 28.41 22.31 4.87
C SER A 284 28.96 22.79 3.53
N LEU A 285 28.22 23.64 2.82
CA LEU A 285 28.61 24.15 1.50
C LEU A 285 29.61 25.30 1.63
N ARG A 286 30.55 25.35 0.69
CA ARG A 286 31.37 26.54 0.46
C ARG A 286 30.48 27.63 -0.11
N THR A 287 30.51 28.79 0.53
CA THR A 287 29.70 29.95 0.14
C THR A 287 30.62 31.06 -0.35
N THR A 288 30.31 31.68 -1.48
CA THR A 288 31.07 32.81 -2.03
C THR A 288 30.09 33.85 -2.55
N GLU A 289 30.32 35.11 -2.22
CA GLU A 289 29.49 36.22 -2.69
C GLU A 289 30.17 36.93 -3.86
N ASP A 290 29.48 36.96 -5.00
CA ASP A 290 29.75 37.90 -6.07
C ASP A 290 29.10 39.24 -5.71
N LYS A 291 29.93 40.18 -5.25
CA LYS A 291 29.47 41.51 -4.81
C LYS A 291 29.00 42.41 -5.95
N ILE A 292 29.41 42.12 -7.19
CA ILE A 292 29.03 42.92 -8.36
C ILE A 292 27.64 42.51 -8.80
N GLU A 293 27.41 41.21 -8.95
CA GLU A 293 26.11 40.66 -9.37
C GLU A 293 25.11 40.53 -8.22
N GLY A 294 25.58 40.62 -6.97
CA GLY A 294 24.79 40.40 -5.77
C GLY A 294 24.33 38.94 -5.62
N ILE A 295 25.14 38.00 -6.09
CA ILE A 295 24.82 36.56 -6.11
C ILE A 295 25.67 35.84 -5.07
N THR A 296 25.01 35.11 -4.18
CA THR A 296 25.66 34.13 -3.32
C THR A 296 25.68 32.78 -4.01
N TRP A 297 26.88 32.24 -4.25
CA TRP A 297 27.12 30.93 -4.81
C TRP A 297 27.39 29.91 -3.70
N TYR A 298 26.74 28.75 -3.78
CA TYR A 298 26.90 27.62 -2.88
C TYR A 298 27.46 26.43 -3.66
N GLN A 299 28.57 25.86 -3.18
CA GLN A 299 29.26 24.74 -3.80
C GLN A 299 29.63 23.68 -2.77
N HIS A 300 29.46 22.41 -3.11
CA HIS A 300 29.88 21.33 -2.21
C HIS A 300 31.42 21.25 -2.16
N PRO A 301 32.07 20.97 -1.01
CA PRO A 301 33.53 20.90 -0.91
C PRO A 301 34.22 19.88 -1.84
N ASN A 302 33.50 18.85 -2.27
CA ASN A 302 33.95 17.83 -3.23
C ASN A 302 33.78 18.23 -4.72
N ALA A 303 33.22 19.42 -5.00
CA ALA A 303 33.14 19.92 -6.37
C ALA A 303 34.55 20.07 -6.97
N PRO A 304 34.76 19.71 -8.25
CA PRO A 304 36.05 19.91 -8.91
C PRO A 304 36.52 21.36 -8.79
N LYS A 305 37.78 21.56 -8.37
CA LYS A 305 38.37 22.90 -8.27
C LYS A 305 38.64 23.51 -9.65
N TYR A 306 39.03 22.66 -10.61
CA TYR A 306 39.32 23.05 -11.99
C TYR A 306 38.65 22.07 -12.97
N LEU A 307 38.39 22.53 -14.19
CA LEU A 307 37.77 21.73 -15.25
C LEU A 307 38.62 20.51 -15.65
N ASN A 308 39.95 20.62 -15.50
CA ASN A 308 40.89 19.53 -15.76
C ASN A 308 41.18 18.62 -14.54
N SER A 309 40.42 18.75 -13.44
CA SER A 309 40.69 17.96 -12.22
C SER A 309 40.24 16.51 -12.35
N ARG A 310 39.05 16.28 -12.91
CA ARG A 310 38.45 14.96 -13.14
C ARG A 310 37.19 15.08 -13.96
N SER A 311 36.86 14.03 -14.70
CA SER A 311 35.58 13.93 -15.39
C SER A 311 34.46 13.62 -14.38
N THR A 312 33.36 14.36 -14.41
CA THR A 312 32.21 14.15 -13.50
C THR A 312 31.00 15.00 -13.93
N ALA A 313 29.86 14.80 -13.27
CA ALA A 313 28.75 15.74 -13.20
C ALA A 313 28.62 16.22 -11.75
N TYR A 314 28.37 17.52 -11.56
CA TYR A 314 28.14 18.07 -10.23
C TYR A 314 27.19 19.25 -10.29
N LEU A 315 26.61 19.54 -9.12
CA LEU A 315 25.68 20.65 -8.93
C LEU A 315 26.33 21.76 -8.12
N TYR A 316 25.84 22.98 -8.36
CA TYR A 316 26.04 24.13 -7.50
C TYR A 316 24.81 25.03 -7.56
N MET A 317 24.73 26.03 -6.69
CA MET A 317 23.52 26.84 -6.55
C MET A 317 23.85 28.31 -6.49
N GLY A 318 23.03 29.14 -7.12
CA GLY A 318 23.06 30.58 -6.96
C GLY A 318 21.83 31.09 -6.22
N LYS A 319 21.99 32.18 -5.46
CA LYS A 319 20.88 32.92 -4.86
C LYS A 319 21.17 34.42 -4.97
N LYS A 320 20.25 35.19 -5.56
CA LYS A 320 20.41 36.62 -5.77
C LYS A 320 19.83 37.39 -4.58
N GLY A 321 20.69 38.04 -3.80
CA GLY A 321 20.32 38.75 -2.58
C GLY A 321 19.68 37.86 -1.50
N GLY A 322 19.33 38.46 -0.36
CA GLY A 322 18.79 37.74 0.81
C GLY A 322 17.41 37.10 0.59
N ALA A 323 16.55 37.74 -0.22
CA ALA A 323 15.18 37.32 -0.49
C ALA A 323 14.98 36.57 -1.82
N GLY A 324 16.02 36.43 -2.65
CA GLY A 324 15.90 35.73 -3.93
C GLY A 324 15.67 34.24 -3.75
N ARG A 325 14.94 33.63 -4.69
CA ARG A 325 14.80 32.17 -4.76
C ARG A 325 16.13 31.57 -5.24
N PRO A 326 16.61 30.47 -4.63
CA PRO A 326 17.80 29.79 -5.12
C PRO A 326 17.52 29.09 -6.46
N TRP A 327 18.49 29.09 -7.36
CA TRP A 327 18.46 28.30 -8.60
C TRP A 327 19.62 27.30 -8.64
N LEU A 328 19.39 26.16 -9.29
CA LEU A 328 20.40 25.14 -9.51
C LEU A 328 21.20 25.44 -10.77
N ARG A 329 22.44 24.99 -10.77
CA ARG A 329 23.30 24.86 -11.94
C ARG A 329 23.91 23.47 -11.93
N MET A 330 23.88 22.83 -13.09
CA MET A 330 24.52 21.56 -13.35
C MET A 330 25.71 21.80 -14.26
N LYS A 331 26.88 21.32 -13.83
CA LYS A 331 28.07 21.26 -14.67
C LYS A 331 28.45 19.81 -14.92
N VAL A 332 28.59 19.47 -16.19
CA VAL A 332 29.24 18.24 -16.64
C VAL A 332 30.60 18.60 -17.21
N GLN A 333 31.63 17.83 -16.87
CA GLN A 333 32.98 18.05 -17.38
C GLN A 333 33.64 16.71 -17.71
N TYR A 334 34.31 16.68 -18.86
CA TYR A 334 35.24 15.64 -19.29
C TYR A 334 36.64 16.23 -19.31
N THR A 335 37.63 15.46 -18.85
CA THR A 335 39.06 15.78 -19.02
C THR A 335 39.85 14.53 -19.34
N GLY A 336 40.90 14.67 -20.14
CA GLY A 336 41.71 13.56 -20.61
C GLY A 336 42.92 14.00 -21.43
N SER A 337 43.52 13.02 -22.10
CA SER A 337 44.60 13.20 -23.08
C SER A 337 44.08 13.43 -24.50
N ASP A 338 42.87 12.97 -24.81
CA ASP A 338 42.33 12.89 -26.17
C ASP A 338 40.95 13.55 -26.24
N TRP A 339 40.74 14.40 -27.24
CA TRP A 339 39.45 15.01 -27.50
C TRP A 339 38.40 13.95 -27.85
N LEU A 340 37.25 14.02 -27.18
CA LEU A 340 36.07 13.24 -27.57
C LEU A 340 35.19 14.05 -28.52
N PHE A 341 35.23 15.39 -28.43
CA PHE A 341 34.22 16.25 -29.03
C PHE A 341 32.83 15.88 -28.51
N VAL A 342 32.66 15.95 -27.18
CA VAL A 342 31.46 15.54 -26.48
C VAL A 342 30.24 16.28 -27.03
N THR A 343 29.20 15.52 -27.36
CA THR A 343 27.90 16.01 -27.83
C THR A 343 26.76 15.65 -26.88
N SER A 344 26.93 14.59 -26.08
CA SER A 344 25.97 14.22 -25.03
C SER A 344 26.61 13.45 -23.89
N VAL A 345 25.93 13.43 -22.74
CA VAL A 345 26.25 12.58 -21.60
C VAL A 345 25.04 11.71 -21.29
N THR A 346 25.27 10.40 -21.26
CA THR A 346 24.29 9.42 -20.78
C THR A 346 24.56 9.10 -19.32
N ALA A 347 23.53 9.12 -18.50
CA ALA A 347 23.54 8.60 -17.14
C ALA A 347 23.15 7.12 -17.15
N TRP A 348 23.91 6.30 -16.43
CA TRP A 348 23.56 4.93 -16.13
C TRP A 348 23.58 4.74 -14.61
N HIS A 349 22.52 4.19 -14.04
CA HIS A 349 22.41 3.92 -12.61
C HIS A 349 21.64 2.63 -12.38
N ASP A 350 22.23 1.69 -11.64
CA ASP A 350 21.60 0.41 -11.25
C ASP A 350 20.81 -0.32 -12.37
N GLY A 351 21.33 -0.28 -13.60
CA GLY A 351 20.71 -0.93 -14.78
C GLY A 351 19.81 -0.04 -15.62
N ILE A 352 19.46 1.16 -15.15
CA ILE A 352 18.65 2.15 -15.87
C ILE A 352 19.58 3.07 -16.68
N LYS A 353 19.20 3.38 -17.92
CA LYS A 353 19.96 4.24 -18.85
C LYS A 353 19.10 5.41 -19.29
N GLU A 354 19.58 6.63 -19.07
CA GLU A 354 18.86 7.86 -19.36
C GLU A 354 19.79 8.92 -19.97
N SER A 355 19.24 9.82 -20.77
CA SER A 355 20.01 10.97 -21.27
C SER A 355 20.13 11.99 -20.15
N LEU A 356 21.35 12.36 -19.76
CA LEU A 356 21.56 13.43 -18.77
C LEU A 356 21.55 14.78 -19.46
N ILE A 357 22.33 14.95 -20.52
CA ILE A 357 22.41 16.23 -21.24
C ILE A 357 22.94 16.04 -22.65
N ALA A 358 22.47 16.86 -23.59
CA ALA A 358 22.98 16.93 -24.95
C ALA A 358 23.07 18.38 -25.40
N GLY A 359 24.07 18.70 -26.23
CA GLY A 359 24.24 20.05 -26.79
C GLY A 359 25.70 20.40 -27.09
N SER A 360 25.96 21.69 -27.23
CA SER A 360 27.29 22.22 -27.53
C SER A 360 28.16 22.34 -26.28
N PHE A 361 29.19 21.51 -26.20
CA PHE A 361 30.19 21.58 -25.14
C PHE A 361 31.23 22.66 -25.45
N GLU A 362 31.58 23.44 -24.43
CA GLU A 362 32.77 24.30 -24.42
C GLU A 362 34.03 23.44 -24.28
N ARG A 363 35.16 23.94 -24.79
CA ARG A 363 36.41 23.18 -24.93
C ARG A 363 37.61 24.09 -24.75
N ASP A 364 38.59 23.64 -23.98
CA ASP A 364 39.88 24.33 -23.80
C ASP A 364 40.95 23.33 -23.31
N ASN A 365 42.21 23.73 -23.32
CA ASN A 365 43.32 22.86 -22.94
C ASN A 365 44.54 23.60 -22.37
N ASN A 366 45.39 22.84 -21.68
CA ASN A 366 46.77 23.19 -21.36
C ASN A 366 47.66 21.96 -21.59
N THR A 367 48.30 21.43 -20.53
CA THR A 367 48.91 20.10 -20.48
C THR A 367 47.88 18.96 -20.57
N SER A 368 46.61 19.24 -20.26
CA SER A 368 45.47 18.33 -20.40
C SER A 368 44.35 19.03 -21.17
N ILE A 369 43.42 18.28 -21.75
CA ILE A 369 42.23 18.85 -22.39
C ILE A 369 41.02 18.79 -21.45
N TRP A 370 40.03 19.64 -21.66
CA TRP A 370 38.74 19.53 -20.99
C TRP A 370 37.59 20.03 -21.87
N GLU A 371 36.45 19.36 -21.72
CA GLU A 371 35.19 19.65 -22.41
C GLU A 371 34.09 19.77 -21.36
N TRP A 372 33.30 20.83 -21.35
CA TRP A 372 32.28 21.04 -20.32
C TRP A 372 31.02 21.69 -20.84
N MET A 373 29.97 21.54 -20.05
CA MET A 373 28.72 22.26 -20.24
C MET A 373 28.16 22.65 -18.87
N ASP A 374 27.69 23.90 -18.77
CA ASP A 374 27.14 24.46 -17.55
C ASP A 374 25.74 25.04 -17.84
N VAL A 375 24.70 24.39 -17.29
CA VAL A 375 23.30 24.72 -17.57
C VAL A 375 22.48 24.78 -16.28
N THR A 376 21.30 25.36 -16.36
CA THR A 376 20.27 25.16 -15.35
C THR A 376 19.60 23.81 -15.65
N PRO A 377 19.61 22.83 -14.72
CA PRO A 377 18.97 21.55 -14.98
C PRO A 377 17.44 21.71 -15.00
N ASP A 378 16.77 20.98 -15.89
CA ASP A 378 15.32 20.83 -15.88
C ASP A 378 14.86 19.76 -14.87
N ASP A 379 13.54 19.58 -14.74
CA ASP A 379 12.95 18.67 -13.76
C ASP A 379 13.33 17.20 -14.03
N ASP A 380 13.39 16.77 -15.29
CA ASP A 380 13.79 15.41 -15.67
C ASP A 380 15.27 15.16 -15.31
N GLN A 381 16.14 16.12 -15.60
CA GLN A 381 17.56 16.07 -15.23
C GLN A 381 17.75 16.02 -13.71
N ILE A 382 16.93 16.77 -12.95
CA ILE A 382 16.96 16.72 -11.49
C ILE A 382 16.61 15.32 -10.99
N GLU A 383 15.61 14.65 -11.55
CA GLU A 383 15.24 13.28 -11.16
C GLU A 383 16.35 12.26 -11.52
N VAL A 384 16.96 12.38 -12.70
CA VAL A 384 18.13 11.56 -13.08
C VAL A 384 19.28 11.76 -12.09
N LEU A 385 19.56 13.01 -11.69
CA LEU A 385 20.58 13.34 -10.70
C LEU A 385 20.27 12.79 -9.30
N ARG A 386 19.00 12.81 -8.88
CA ARG A 386 18.56 12.16 -7.63
C ARG A 386 18.83 10.66 -7.70
N SER A 387 18.52 10.02 -8.82
CA SER A 387 18.78 8.58 -8.98
C SER A 387 20.28 8.25 -8.97
N LEU A 388 21.10 9.02 -9.71
CA LEU A 388 22.57 8.88 -9.67
C LEU A 388 23.12 9.03 -8.24
N ALA A 389 22.56 9.95 -7.46
CA ALA A 389 23.01 10.21 -6.10
C ALA A 389 22.69 9.08 -5.11
N THR A 390 21.62 8.31 -5.32
CA THR A 390 21.20 7.21 -4.41
C THR A 390 21.61 5.83 -4.90
N ALA A 391 21.93 5.68 -6.19
CA ALA A 391 22.29 4.41 -6.81
C ALA A 391 23.51 3.73 -6.16
N ASN A 392 23.53 2.39 -6.21
CA ASN A 392 24.68 1.60 -5.79
C ASN A 392 25.86 1.86 -6.74
N GLU A 393 25.61 1.77 -8.05
CA GLU A 393 26.56 2.08 -9.10
C GLU A 393 25.99 3.15 -10.04
N ALA A 394 26.81 4.16 -10.34
CA ALA A 394 26.44 5.29 -11.18
C ALA A 394 27.58 5.60 -12.15
N ILE A 395 27.29 5.60 -13.45
CA ILE A 395 28.27 5.79 -14.52
C ILE A 395 27.76 6.90 -15.44
N LEU A 396 28.66 7.80 -15.81
CA LEU A 396 28.46 8.77 -16.88
C LEU A 396 29.20 8.32 -18.11
N ARG A 397 28.49 8.17 -19.23
CA ARG A 397 29.09 7.98 -20.54
C ARG A 397 29.10 9.31 -21.28
N PHE A 398 30.30 9.87 -21.48
CA PHE A 398 30.53 11.02 -22.33
C PHE A 398 30.61 10.53 -23.78
N ASN A 399 29.60 10.84 -24.59
CA ASN A 399 29.55 10.47 -25.99
C ASN A 399 30.11 11.62 -26.83
N GLY A 400 31.19 11.34 -27.55
CA GLY A 400 31.77 12.21 -28.55
C GLY A 400 31.34 11.84 -29.97
N ASP A 401 31.92 12.53 -30.96
CA ASP A 401 31.58 12.32 -32.37
C ASP A 401 31.98 10.91 -32.88
N GLN A 402 33.11 10.40 -32.42
CA GLN A 402 33.65 9.10 -32.85
C GLN A 402 33.85 8.10 -31.70
N TYR A 403 34.07 8.60 -30.49
CA TYR A 403 34.45 7.79 -29.33
C TYR A 403 33.60 8.15 -28.12
N HIS A 404 33.65 7.31 -27.08
CA HIS A 404 33.00 7.59 -25.81
C HIS A 404 33.95 7.30 -24.65
N ARG A 405 33.65 7.89 -23.50
CA ARG A 405 34.33 7.56 -22.25
C ARG A 405 33.35 7.36 -21.11
N ASP A 406 33.53 6.26 -20.40
CA ASP A 406 32.78 5.94 -19.19
C ASP A 406 33.54 6.39 -17.95
N VAL A 407 32.80 6.99 -17.02
CA VAL A 407 33.31 7.49 -15.76
C VAL A 407 32.35 7.10 -14.65
N THR A 408 32.82 6.26 -13.74
CA THR A 408 32.05 5.91 -12.54
C THR A 408 32.07 7.07 -11.55
N LEU A 409 30.90 7.51 -11.11
CA LEU A 409 30.77 8.52 -10.07
C LEU A 409 31.26 7.97 -8.73
N SER A 410 32.15 8.70 -8.07
CA SER A 410 32.63 8.33 -6.75
C SER A 410 31.53 8.47 -5.70
N SER A 411 31.71 7.86 -4.52
CA SER A 411 30.83 8.10 -3.38
C SER A 411 30.77 9.60 -2.99
N GLY A 412 31.88 10.32 -3.17
CA GLY A 412 31.95 11.76 -2.97
C GLY A 412 31.14 12.56 -3.99
N ASP A 413 31.10 12.14 -5.26
CA ASP A 413 30.26 12.76 -6.29
C ASP A 413 28.78 12.60 -5.99
N LYS A 414 28.38 11.36 -5.72
CA LYS A 414 27.00 11.02 -5.38
C LYS A 414 26.54 11.80 -4.15
N LYS A 415 27.39 11.89 -3.12
CA LYS A 415 27.13 12.71 -1.93
C LYS A 415 27.04 14.20 -2.26
N ALA A 416 27.93 14.73 -3.10
CA ALA A 416 27.92 16.16 -3.47
C ALA A 416 26.64 16.56 -4.22
N ILE A 417 26.17 15.71 -5.15
CA ILE A 417 24.90 15.90 -5.85
C ILE A 417 23.75 15.91 -4.85
N ARG A 418 23.68 14.91 -3.97
CA ARG A 418 22.63 14.80 -2.94
C ARG A 418 22.58 16.04 -2.03
N ASP A 419 23.71 16.42 -1.47
CA ASP A 419 23.77 17.52 -0.50
C ASP A 419 23.38 18.87 -1.12
N ILE A 420 23.72 19.11 -2.39
CA ILE A 420 23.31 20.32 -3.11
C ILE A 420 21.80 20.31 -3.39
N LEU A 421 21.23 19.17 -3.79
CA LEU A 421 19.78 19.04 -3.99
C LEU A 421 19.03 19.26 -2.67
N ASP A 422 19.48 18.64 -1.58
CA ASP A 422 18.90 18.79 -0.25
C ASP A 422 18.99 20.25 0.25
N ALA A 423 20.13 20.91 0.02
CA ALA A 423 20.30 22.33 0.35
C ALA A 423 19.41 23.24 -0.51
N HIS A 424 19.22 22.92 -1.80
CA HIS A 424 18.33 23.67 -2.68
C HIS A 424 16.88 23.58 -2.24
N ASP A 425 16.40 22.38 -1.93
CA ASP A 425 15.05 22.17 -1.42
C ASP A 425 14.84 22.90 -0.08
N ALA A 426 15.83 22.85 0.81
CA ALA A 426 15.80 23.55 2.09
C ALA A 426 15.68 25.07 1.90
N LEU A 427 16.57 25.67 1.09
CA LEU A 427 16.59 27.11 0.82
C LEU A 427 15.32 27.57 0.08
N ARG A 428 14.81 26.79 -0.87
CA ARG A 428 13.61 27.10 -1.67
C ARG A 428 12.35 27.17 -0.82
N ASN A 429 12.21 26.24 0.14
CA ASN A 429 11.01 26.14 0.97
C ASN A 429 11.07 27.04 2.20
N GLY A 430 12.18 27.75 2.44
CA GLY A 430 12.38 28.51 3.68
C GLY A 430 12.44 27.64 4.93
N GLN A 431 12.73 26.34 4.75
CA GLN A 431 12.71 25.32 5.81
C GLN A 431 14.13 24.89 6.18
N TRP A 432 14.98 25.85 6.52
CA TRP A 432 16.31 25.65 7.07
C TRP A 432 16.47 26.51 8.31
#